data_AF-A0A0M0T6C3-F1
#
_entry.id   AF-A0A0M0T6C3-F1
#
_cell.length_a   1.000
_cell.length_b   1.000
_cell.length_c   1.000
_cell.angle_alpha   90.00
_cell.angle_beta   90.00
_cell.angle_gamma   90.00
#
_symmetry.space_group_name_H-M   'P 1'
#
loop_
_entity.id
_entity.type
_entity.pdbx_description
1 polymer ?
#
loop_
_entity_poly.entity_id
_entity_poly.type
_entity_poly.pdbx_seq_one_letter_code
_entity_poly.pdbx_strand_id
1 'polypeptide(L)' 'MGEDACLIHREESAEILGCMRHISVNMLRAETTKKASIRRKQRVASMDINYLDKVLVAGFKALGKK' A
#
# COMPACT_ATOMS: atom_id res chain seq x y z
N MET A 1 29.27 18.36 3.04
CA MET A 1 28.72 17.09 3.53
C MET A 1 27.28 17.36 3.93
N GLY A 2 26.32 17.07 3.04
CA GLY A 2 24.89 17.38 3.22
C GLY A 2 24.00 16.26 2.65
N GLU A 3 24.58 15.07 2.49
CA GLU A 3 23.93 13.88 1.97
C GLU A 3 22.76 13.46 2.88
N ASP A 4 22.94 13.58 4.20
CA ASP A 4 21.92 13.35 5.23
C ASP A 4 20.79 14.40 5.24
N ALA A 5 21.00 15.56 4.61
CA ALA A 5 19.96 16.60 4.46
C ALA A 5 19.05 16.35 3.24
N CYS A 6 19.28 15.27 2.49
CA CYS A 6 18.45 14.89 1.37
C CYS A 6 17.09 14.35 1.86
N LEU A 7 15.99 14.89 1.32
CA LEU A 7 14.61 14.46 1.63
C LEU A 7 14.40 12.94 1.45
N ILE A 8 15.18 12.31 0.59
CA ILE A 8 15.10 10.88 0.28
C ILE A 8 15.73 10.02 1.39
N HIS A 9 16.84 10.48 1.99
CA HIS A 9 17.64 9.74 2.96
C HIS A 9 17.48 10.25 4.39
N ARG A 10 16.56 11.19 4.61
CA ARG A 10 16.29 11.74 5.93
C ARG A 10 15.72 10.66 6.84
N GLU A 11 16.33 10.49 8.02
CA GLU A 11 15.85 9.60 9.09
C GLU A 11 15.65 8.15 8.57
N GLU A 12 14.57 7.48 8.98
CA GLU A 12 14.22 6.12 8.57
C GLU A 12 13.30 6.08 7.33
N SER A 13 13.37 7.10 6.47
CA SER A 13 12.47 7.25 5.31
C SER A 13 12.40 6.01 4.40
N ALA A 14 13.55 5.36 4.17
CA ALA A 14 13.63 4.13 3.37
C ALA A 14 12.88 2.96 4.02
N GLU A 15 12.99 2.78 5.34
CA GLU A 15 12.29 1.74 6.09
C GLU A 15 10.79 2.02 6.10
N ILE A 16 10.40 3.26 6.39
CA ILE A 16 9.00 3.70 6.40
C ILE A 16 8.34 3.44 5.03
N LEU A 17 9.02 3.75 3.93
CA LEU A 17 8.55 3.47 2.58
C LEU A 17 8.43 1.96 2.32
N GLY A 18 9.38 1.16 2.81
CA GLY A 18 9.32 -0.30 2.76
C GLY A 18 8.09 -0.86 3.48
N CYS A 19 7.85 -0.41 4.72
CA CYS A 19 6.69 -0.77 5.52
C CYS A 19 5.38 -0.38 4.83
N MET A 20 5.28 0.85 4.30
CA MET A 20 4.11 1.30 3.55
C MET A 20 3.82 0.41 2.34
N ARG A 21 4.86 -0.01 1.60
CA ARG A 21 4.71 -0.93 0.46
C ARG A 21 4.19 -2.30 0.91
N HIS A 22 4.73 -2.84 1.99
CA HIS A 22 4.29 -4.13 2.56
C HIS A 22 2.82 -4.08 2.98
N ILE A 23 2.42 -3.03 3.72
CA ILE A 23 1.03 -2.82 4.14
C ILE A 23 0.11 -2.76 2.92
N SER A 24 0.45 -1.93 1.94
CA SER A 24 -0.35 -1.73 0.73
C SER A 24 -0.57 -3.02 -0.06
N VAL A 25 0.48 -3.85 -0.20
CA VAL A 25 0.37 -5.15 -0.89
C VAL A 25 -0.52 -6.12 -0.11
N ASN A 26 -0.45 -6.13 1.22
CA ASN A 26 -1.31 -6.97 2.04
C ASN A 26 -2.79 -6.54 1.95
N MET A 27 -3.07 -5.24 1.91
CA MET A 27 -4.43 -4.73 1.68
C MET A 27 -4.98 -5.17 0.31
N LEU A 28 -4.17 -5.09 -0.75
CA LEU A 28 -4.55 -5.55 -2.10
C LEU A 28 -4.77 -7.07 -2.19
N ARG A 29 -4.08 -7.86 -1.34
CA ARG A 29 -4.29 -9.30 -1.21
C ARG A 29 -5.55 -9.64 -0.41
N ALA A 30 -5.89 -8.84 0.59
CA ALA A 30 -7.10 -9.01 1.40
C ALA A 30 -8.38 -8.68 0.63
N GLU A 31 -8.28 -7.79 -0.36
CA GLU A 31 -9.37 -7.52 -1.30
C GLU A 31 -9.61 -8.74 -2.21
N THR A 32 -10.83 -9.26 -2.25
CA THR A 32 -11.17 -10.49 -3.00
C THR A 32 -12.16 -10.28 -4.15
N THR A 33 -12.72 -9.08 -4.32
CA THR A 33 -13.77 -8.81 -5.32
C THR A 33 -13.23 -8.82 -6.74
N LYS A 34 -11.99 -8.36 -6.98
CA LYS A 34 -11.32 -8.54 -8.28
C LYS A 34 -10.33 -9.70 -8.26
N LYS A 35 -10.62 -10.74 -9.03
CA LYS A 35 -9.70 -11.86 -9.30
C LYS A 35 -8.70 -11.47 -10.40
N ALA A 36 -7.60 -10.84 -10.00
CA ALA A 36 -6.56 -10.36 -10.90
C ALA A 36 -5.18 -10.41 -10.22
N SER A 37 -4.11 -10.37 -11.03
CA SER A 37 -2.75 -10.25 -10.52
C SER A 37 -2.57 -8.96 -9.70
N ILE A 38 -1.65 -8.97 -8.73
CA ILE A 38 -1.40 -7.81 -7.85
C ILE A 38 -1.08 -6.56 -8.68
N ARG A 39 -0.29 -6.69 -9.75
CA ARG A 39 0.03 -5.58 -10.66
C ARG A 39 -1.22 -4.98 -11.31
N ARG A 40 -2.17 -5.82 -11.72
CA ARG A 40 -3.44 -5.35 -12.30
C ARG A 40 -4.32 -4.70 -11.24
N LYS A 41 -4.38 -5.25 -10.03
CA LYS A 41 -5.07 -4.63 -8.89
C LYS A 41 -4.51 -3.25 -8.55
N GLN A 42 -3.19 -3.09 -8.54
CA GLN A 42 -2.53 -1.80 -8.33
C GLN A 42 -2.96 -0.77 -9.38
N ARG A 43 -2.91 -1.15 -10.67
CA ARG A 43 -3.30 -0.25 -11.77
C ARG A 43 -4.78 0.15 -11.69
N VAL A 44 -5.65 -0.76 -11.28
CA VAL A 44 -7.07 -0.45 -11.11
C VAL A 44 -7.27 0.46 -9.89
N ALA A 45 -6.62 0.17 -8.77
CA ALA A 45 -6.71 1.00 -7.55
C ALA A 45 -6.20 2.43 -7.78
N SER A 46 -5.24 2.63 -8.68
CA SER A 46 -4.78 3.97 -9.07
C SER A 46 -5.74 4.74 -9.98
N MET A 47 -6.71 4.06 -10.62
CA MET A 47 -7.60 4.66 -11.62
C MET A 47 -9.07 4.69 -11.19
N ASP A 48 -9.49 3.83 -10.26
CA ASP A 48 -10.88 3.63 -9.84
C ASP A 48 -11.01 3.81 -8.33
N ILE A 49 -11.56 4.95 -7.91
CA ILE A 49 -11.72 5.33 -6.51
C ILE A 49 -12.62 4.33 -5.76
N ASN A 50 -13.70 3.85 -6.41
CA ASN A 50 -14.60 2.89 -5.79
C ASN A 50 -13.89 1.56 -5.50
N TYR A 51 -12.94 1.18 -6.35
CA TYR A 51 -12.12 0.00 -6.12
C TYR A 51 -11.07 0.25 -5.03
N LEU A 52 -10.48 1.45 -4.98
CA LEU A 52 -9.57 1.85 -3.90
C LEU A 52 -10.25 1.77 -2.53
N ASP A 53 -11.48 2.27 -2.40
CA ASP A 53 -12.26 2.19 -1.15
C ASP A 53 -12.46 0.73 -0.69
N LYS A 54 -12.77 -0.18 -1.63
CA LYS A 54 -12.88 -1.61 -1.32
C LYS A 54 -11.56 -2.20 -0.79
N VAL A 55 -10.44 -1.81 -1.38
CA VAL A 55 -9.10 -2.23 -0.92
C VAL A 55 -8.82 -1.73 0.49
N LEU A 56 -9.13 -0.46 0.77
CA LEU A 56 -8.94 0.15 2.09
C LEU A 56 -9.82 -0.52 3.15
N VAL A 57 -11.11 -0.69 2.88
CA VAL A 57 -12.05 -1.36 3.79
C VAL A 57 -11.62 -2.81 4.05
N ALA A 58 -11.23 -3.56 3.03
CA ALA A 58 -10.74 -4.92 3.19
C ALA A 58 -9.45 -4.98 4.02
N GLY A 59 -8.54 -4.03 3.78
CA GLY A 59 -7.29 -3.87 4.53
C GLY A 59 -7.51 -3.60 6.01
N PHE A 60 -8.33 -2.59 6.35
CA PHE A 60 -8.63 -2.26 7.74
C PHE A 60 -9.38 -3.38 8.47
N LYS A 61 -10.30 -4.06 7.78
CA LYS A 61 -10.98 -5.24 8.33
C LYS A 61 -10.01 -6.40 8.62
N ALA A 62 -8.96 -6.56 7.81
CA ALA A 62 -7.94 -7.56 8.07
C ALA A 62 -7.03 -7.18 9.26
N LEU A 63 -6.73 -5.89 9.44
CA LEU A 63 -5.97 -5.39 10.60
C LEU A 63 -6.75 -5.53 11.92
N GLY A 64 -8.05 -5.21 11.92
CA GLY A 64 -8.90 -5.26 13.11
C GLY A 64 -9.28 -6.66 13.60
N LYS A 65 -8.76 -7.72 12.97
CA LYS A 65 -8.95 -9.13 13.39
C LYS A 65 -7.87 -9.62 14.36
N LYS A 66 -6.97 -8.74 14.81
CA LYS A 66 -5.98 -9.04 15.85
C LYS A 66 -6.58 -8.93 17.24
#